data_AF-A0A3B8WDH6-F1
#
_entry.id   AF-A0A3B8WDH6-F1
#
_cell.length_a   1.000
_cell.length_b   1.000
_cell.length_c   1.000
_cell.angle_alpha   90.00
_cell.angle_beta   90.00
_cell.angle_gamma   90.00
#
_symmetry.space_group_name_H-M   'P 1'
#
loop_
_entity.id
_entity.type
_entity.pdbx_description
1 polymer ?
#
loop_
_entity_poly.entity_id
_entity_poly.type
_entity_poly.pdbx_seq_one_letter_code
_entity_poly.pdbx_strand_id
1 'polypeptide(L)' 'MSELFEFGKGILESQPFSVLLGTELEVFEPGTVVLTLEVREELKQQHGFVHGGVLSYLADNALTYAGGSVLG' A
#
# COMPACT_ATOMS: atom_id res chain seq x y z
N MET A 1 7.14 16.56 -5.11
CA MET A 1 7.30 15.10 -5.28
C MET A 1 7.34 14.78 -6.78
N SER A 2 7.79 13.60 -7.20
CA SER A 2 7.91 13.26 -8.63
C SER A 2 6.53 13.06 -9.28
N GLU A 3 6.41 13.16 -10.60
CA GLU A 3 5.16 12.87 -11.32
C GLU A 3 4.69 11.42 -11.09
N LEU A 4 5.64 10.47 -11.05
CA LEU A 4 5.36 9.07 -10.75
C LEU A 4 4.76 8.91 -9.35
N PHE A 5 5.28 9.64 -8.36
CA PHE A 5 4.74 9.62 -7.01
C PHE A 5 3.28 10.10 -6.96
N GLU A 6 2.98 11.26 -7.57
CA GLU A 6 1.61 11.79 -7.60
C GLU A 6 0.65 10.83 -8.33
N PHE A 7 1.10 10.21 -9.42
CA PHE A 7 0.34 9.18 -10.11
C PHE A 7 0.04 7.97 -9.22
N GLY A 8 1.06 7.41 -8.56
CA GLY A 8 0.89 6.27 -7.66
C GLY A 8 -0.01 6.60 -6.46
N LYS A 9 0.12 7.81 -5.92
CA LYS A 9 -0.73 8.32 -4.84
C LYS A 9 -2.19 8.40 -5.29
N GLY A 10 -2.45 8.96 -6.48
CA GLY A 10 -3.80 9.01 -7.05
C GLY A 10 -4.41 7.62 -7.29
N ILE A 11 -3.61 6.65 -7.73
CA ILE A 11 -4.06 5.25 -7.82
C ILE A 11 -4.45 4.73 -6.44
N LEU A 12 -3.63 4.95 -5.41
CA LEU A 12 -3.87 4.42 -4.07
C LEU A 12 -5.15 4.99 -3.48
N GLU A 13 -5.34 6.31 -3.60
CA GLU A 13 -6.53 7.04 -3.14
C GLU A 13 -7.80 6.61 -3.88
N SER A 14 -7.68 6.14 -5.12
CA SER A 14 -8.82 5.63 -5.90
C SER A 14 -9.29 4.24 -5.48
N GLN A 15 -8.50 3.51 -4.68
CA GLN A 15 -8.84 2.15 -4.23
C GLN A 15 -9.61 2.22 -2.90
N PRO A 16 -10.93 1.92 -2.88
CA PRO A 16 -11.73 2.07 -1.66
C PRO A 16 -11.23 1.19 -0.50
N PHE A 17 -10.66 0.02 -0.80
CA PHE A 17 -10.10 -0.87 0.21
C PHE A 17 -8.81 -0.30 0.83
N SER A 18 -7.93 0.30 0.04
CA SER A 18 -6.71 0.95 0.52
C SER A 18 -7.02 2.17 1.40
N VAL A 19 -8.05 2.93 1.03
CA VAL A 19 -8.59 4.02 1.87
C VAL A 19 -9.19 3.49 3.17
N LEU A 20 -9.98 2.41 3.13
CA LEU A 20 -10.56 1.77 4.32
C LEU A 20 -9.48 1.31 5.31
N LEU A 21 -8.39 0.74 4.78
CA LEU A 21 -7.28 0.25 5.58
C LEU A 21 -6.44 1.41 6.17
N GLY A 22 -6.38 2.55 5.49
CA GLY A 22 -5.55 3.70 5.89
C GLY A 22 -4.11 3.54 5.40
N THR A 23 -3.94 3.03 4.18
CA THR A 23 -2.62 2.81 3.58
C THR A 23 -2.09 4.13 2.99
N GLU A 24 -0.81 4.42 3.23
CA GLU A 24 -0.13 5.60 2.73
C GLU A 24 1.04 5.22 1.81
N LEU A 25 1.33 6.10 0.84
CA LEU A 25 2.47 5.96 -0.07
C LEU A 25 3.60 6.88 0.41
N GLU A 26 4.72 6.31 0.82
CA GLU A 26 5.88 7.05 1.33
C GLU A 26 6.95 7.27 0.26
N VAL A 27 7.18 6.23 -0.55
CA VAL A 27 8.18 6.25 -1.62
C VAL A 27 7.58 5.62 -2.86
N PHE A 28 7.79 6.25 -4.01
CA PHE A 28 7.49 5.62 -5.28
C PHE A 28 8.43 6.09 -6.39
N GLU A 29 9.28 5.16 -6.81
CA GLU A 29 10.36 5.34 -7.79
C GLU A 29 10.42 4.09 -8.69
N PRO A 30 11.09 4.14 -9.85
CA PRO A 30 11.23 2.96 -10.70
C PRO A 30 11.82 1.75 -9.96
N GLY A 31 11.01 0.70 -9.81
CA GLY A 31 11.36 -0.55 -9.14
C GLY A 31 11.32 -0.51 -7.62
N THR A 32 11.00 0.63 -7.00
CA THR A 32 11.02 0.81 -5.54
C THR A 32 9.75 1.49 -5.05
N VAL A 33 9.09 0.88 -4.08
CA VAL A 33 7.92 1.46 -3.41
C VAL A 33 7.98 1.19 -1.91
N VAL A 34 7.47 2.13 -1.13
CA VAL A 34 7.21 1.94 0.30
C VAL A 34 5.76 2.32 0.58
N LEU A 35 4.99 1.34 1.04
CA LEU A 35 3.63 1.53 1.54
C LEU A 35 3.64 1.36 3.06
N THR A 36 2.96 2.24 3.76
CA THR A 36 2.81 2.22 5.22
C THR A 36 1.35 2.14 5.60
N LEU A 37 1.08 1.65 6.80
CA LEU A 37 -0.25 1.56 7.36
C LEU A 37 -0.16 1.59 8.88
N GLU A 38 -1.03 2.38 9.53
CA GLU A 38 -1.16 2.38 10.98
C GLU A 38 -1.94 1.15 11.47
N VAL A 39 -1.37 0.40 12.43
CA VAL A 39 -2.01 -0.79 12.98
C VAL A 39 -3.12 -0.40 13.97
N ARG A 40 -4.37 -0.39 13.48
CA ARG A 40 -5.59 -0.13 14.27
C ARG A 40 -6.21 -1.42 14.80
N GLU A 41 -7.08 -1.31 15.80
CA GLU A 41 -7.69 -2.49 16.48
C GLU A 41 -8.51 -3.36 15.51
N GLU A 42 -9.26 -2.75 14.59
CA GLU A 42 -10.07 -3.45 13.59
C GLU A 42 -9.25 -4.22 12.55
N LEU A 43 -7.93 -4.00 12.50
CA LEU A 43 -7.01 -4.67 11.57
C LEU A 43 -6.30 -5.86 12.20
N LYS A 44 -6.58 -6.15 13.48
CA LYS A 44 -5.99 -7.26 14.20
C LYS A 44 -6.82 -8.53 14.07
N GLN A 45 -6.17 -9.68 14.13
CA GLN A 45 -6.83 -10.97 14.29
C GLN A 45 -7.12 -11.29 15.77
N GLN A 46 -7.75 -12.43 16.08
CA GLN A 46 -8.27 -12.78 17.40
C GLN A 46 -7.24 -12.89 18.55
N HIS A 47 -5.94 -12.81 18.27
CA HIS A 47 -4.85 -12.85 19.26
C HIS A 47 -4.15 -11.49 19.40
N GLY A 48 -4.67 -10.43 18.77
CA GLY A 48 -4.13 -9.07 18.87
C GLY A 48 -2.96 -8.76 17.93
N PHE A 49 -2.61 -9.68 17.03
CA PHE A 49 -1.62 -9.42 15.97
C PHE A 49 -2.29 -8.87 14.71
N VAL A 50 -1.51 -8.23 13.83
CA VAL A 50 -2.00 -7.80 12.51
C VAL A 50 -2.60 -8.99 11.76
N HIS A 51 -3.80 -8.84 11.21
CA HIS A 51 -4.45 -9.88 10.45
C HIS A 51 -3.61 -10.26 9.22
N GLY A 52 -3.46 -11.55 8.94
CA GLY A 52 -2.63 -12.02 7.81
C GLY A 52 -3.06 -11.44 6.46
N GLY A 53 -4.35 -11.20 6.28
CA GLY A 53 -4.89 -10.50 5.11
C GLY A 53 -4.38 -9.07 4.91
N VAL A 54 -4.09 -8.33 5.99
CA VAL A 54 -3.51 -6.97 5.92
C VAL A 54 -2.05 -7.04 5.49
N LEU A 55 -1.29 -8.00 6.03
CA LEU A 55 0.10 -8.24 5.63
C LEU A 55 0.18 -8.65 4.15
N SER A 56 -0.64 -9.61 3.72
CA SER A 56 -0.70 -10.04 2.32
C SER A 56 -1.12 -8.90 1.40
N TYR A 57 -2.10 -8.08 1.80
CA TYR A 57 -2.50 -6.90 1.06
C TYR A 57 -1.35 -5.91 0.85
N LEU A 58 -0.59 -5.57 1.90
CA LEU A 58 0.56 -4.66 1.80
C LEU A 58 1.64 -5.23 0.87
N ALA A 59 1.95 -6.52 1.01
CA ALA A 59 2.93 -7.19 0.15
C ALA A 59 2.49 -7.20 -1.33
N ASP A 60 1.23 -7.54 -1.59
CA ASP A 60 0.65 -7.57 -2.94
C ASP A 60 0.65 -6.18 -3.60
N ASN A 61 0.23 -5.15 -2.87
CA ASN A 61 0.21 -3.78 -3.38
C ASN A 61 1.61 -3.24 -3.62
N ALA A 62 2.57 -3.51 -2.72
CA ALA A 62 3.95 -3.10 -2.91
C ALA A 62 4.57 -3.77 -4.16
N LEU A 63 4.36 -5.08 -4.35
CA LEU A 63 4.83 -5.79 -5.53
C LEU A 63 4.19 -5.24 -6.82
N THR A 64 2.90 -4.95 -6.78
CA THR A 64 2.17 -4.38 -7.92
C THR A 64 2.70 -3.00 -8.30
N TYR A 65 2.94 -2.12 -7.33
CA TYR A 65 3.50 -0.79 -7.58
C TYR A 65 4.94 -0.87 -8.10
N ALA A 66 5.80 -1.64 -7.43
CA ALA A 66 7.19 -1.81 -7.85
C ALA A 66 7.27 -2.39 -9.26
N GLY A 67 6.48 -3.43 -9.56
CA GLY A 67 6.40 -4.04 -10.88
C GLY A 67 5.87 -3.09 -11.95
N GLY A 68 4.72 -2.46 -11.71
CA GLY A 68 4.09 -1.53 -12.65
C GLY A 68 4.95 -0.32 -12.98
N SER A 69 5.75 0.17 -12.01
CA SER A 69 6.68 1.28 -12.25
C SER A 69 7.79 0.98 -13.26
N VAL A 70 8.09 -0.30 -13.52
CA VAL A 70 9.15 -0.75 -14.45
C VAL A 70 8.57 -1.37 -15.72
N LEU A 71 7.42 -2.06 -15.60
CA LEU A 71 6.88 -2.90 -16.67
C LEU A 71 5.73 -2.24 -17.44
N GLY A 72 5.11 -1.17 -16.91
CA GLY A 72 3.90 -0.55 -17.47
C GLY A 72 2.64 -1.32 -17.09
#